data_AF-A0A519Z9W3-F1
#
_entry.id   AF-A0A519Z9W3-F1
#
_cell.length_a   1.000
_cell.length_b   1.000
_cell.length_c   1.000
_cell.angle_alpha   90.00
_cell.angle_beta   90.00
_cell.angle_gamma   90.00
#
_symmetry.space_group_name_H-M   'P 1'
#
loop_
_entity.id
_entity.type
_entity.pdbx_description
1 polymer ?
#
loop_
_entity_poly.entity_id
_entity_poly.type
_entity_poly.pdbx_seq_one_letter_code
_entity_poly.pdbx_strand_id
1 'polypeptide(L)'
;MHARAYLKLSVATALVTIALKTAAWWWTGSVSLAADALESLVNLAGAVFALAMVTLAAQPADEGHPYGHHKAEYFSSGFEGILIIAAALGILWGAADRWRHPQALESIGIGVALAVISSALNGALAWVMLRKAREVRSVALEGDARHLITDVWTSAGVVAGLLGVMATRLAM
;
A
#
# COMPACT_ATOMS: atom_id res chain seq x y z
N MET A 1 7.55 21.98 4.43
CA MET A 1 6.66 22.09 3.25
C MET A 1 6.79 20.94 2.26
N HIS A 2 7.98 20.38 2.01
CA HIS A 2 8.14 19.34 0.98
C HIS A 2 7.46 17.99 1.30
N ALA A 3 7.53 17.48 2.54
CA ALA A 3 6.94 16.17 2.88
C ALA A 3 5.44 16.06 2.57
N ARG A 4 4.65 17.11 2.88
CA ARG A 4 3.21 17.15 2.59
C ARG A 4 2.88 16.98 1.11
N ALA A 5 3.70 17.53 0.21
CA ALA A 5 3.45 17.42 -1.23
C ALA A 5 3.61 15.97 -1.71
N TYR A 6 4.63 15.26 -1.21
CA TYR A 6 4.83 13.84 -1.51
C TYR A 6 3.75 12.96 -0.89
N LEU A 7 3.27 13.26 0.32
CA LEU A 7 2.15 12.53 0.93
C LEU A 7 0.82 12.77 0.19
N LYS A 8 0.59 13.98 -0.33
CA LYS A 8 -0.55 14.22 -1.25
C LYS A 8 -0.45 13.41 -2.54
N LEU A 9 0.76 13.30 -3.09
CA LEU A 9 1.02 12.44 -4.24
C LEU A 9 0.78 10.97 -3.87
N SER A 10 1.16 10.53 -2.67
CA SER A 10 0.88 9.20 -2.14
C SER A 10 -0.61 8.90 -2.08
N VAL A 11 -1.41 9.82 -1.53
CA VAL A 11 -2.88 9.71 -1.54
C VAL A 11 -3.44 9.61 -2.97
N ALA A 12 -2.96 10.42 -3.90
CA ALA A 12 -3.40 10.38 -5.29
C ALA A 12 -3.04 9.05 -5.98
N THR A 13 -1.81 8.56 -5.77
CA THR A 13 -1.35 7.27 -6.29
C THR A 13 -2.12 6.11 -5.65
N ALA A 14 -2.44 6.18 -4.36
CA ALA A 14 -3.25 5.18 -3.67
C ALA A 14 -4.65 5.09 -4.30
N LEU A 15 -5.30 6.22 -4.60
CA LEU A 15 -6.60 6.22 -5.29
C LEU A 15 -6.53 5.58 -6.69
N VAL A 16 -5.48 5.89 -7.45
CA VAL A 16 -5.27 5.30 -8.78
C VAL A 16 -5.02 3.79 -8.67
N THR A 17 -4.17 3.36 -7.75
CA THR A 17 -3.84 1.94 -7.56
C THR A 17 -5.03 1.14 -7.04
N ILE A 18 -5.85 1.70 -6.15
CA ILE A 18 -7.14 1.11 -5.75
C ILE A 18 -8.01 0.84 -6.97
N ALA A 19 -8.17 1.83 -7.86
CA ALA A 19 -8.98 1.66 -9.06
C ALA A 19 -8.41 0.55 -9.97
N LEU A 20 -7.09 0.54 -10.19
CA LEU A 20 -6.43 -0.47 -11.03
C LEU A 20 -6.53 -1.88 -10.44
N LYS A 21 -6.22 -2.07 -9.15
CA LYS A 21 -6.28 -3.36 -8.48
C LYS A 21 -7.71 -3.87 -8.35
N THR A 22 -8.67 -2.99 -8.09
CA THR A 22 -10.10 -3.35 -8.06
C THR A 22 -10.58 -3.79 -9.44
N ALA A 23 -10.17 -3.10 -10.52
CA ALA A 23 -10.48 -3.53 -11.88
C ALA A 23 -9.82 -4.89 -12.22
N ALA A 24 -8.58 -5.11 -11.77
CA ALA A 24 -7.88 -6.38 -11.92
C ALA A 24 -8.63 -7.52 -11.23
N TRP A 25 -9.09 -7.31 -10.00
CA TRP A 25 -9.92 -8.27 -9.29
C TRP A 25 -11.26 -8.51 -10.01
N TRP A 26 -11.98 -7.44 -10.36
CA TRP A 26 -13.31 -7.54 -10.97
C TRP A 26 -13.32 -8.36 -12.27
N TRP A 27 -12.29 -8.20 -13.11
CA TRP A 27 -12.20 -8.94 -14.38
C TRP A 27 -11.69 -10.37 -14.24
N THR A 28 -10.97 -10.70 -13.17
CA THR A 28 -10.38 -12.03 -12.98
C THR A 28 -11.12 -12.91 -11.98
N GLY A 29 -11.97 -12.31 -11.14
CA GLY A 29 -12.54 -12.99 -9.97
C GLY A 29 -11.49 -13.48 -8.96
N SER A 30 -10.22 -13.09 -9.11
CA SER A 30 -9.12 -13.65 -8.32
C SER A 30 -9.14 -13.11 -6.90
N VAL A 31 -9.38 -13.99 -5.92
CA VAL A 31 -9.27 -13.64 -4.49
C VAL A 31 -7.88 -13.08 -4.14
N SER A 32 -6.81 -13.52 -4.79
CA SER A 32 -5.46 -12.99 -4.53
C SER A 32 -5.33 -11.53 -5.00
N LEU A 33 -5.96 -11.18 -6.14
CA LEU A 33 -6.04 -9.79 -6.61
C LEU A 33 -7.04 -8.96 -5.78
N ALA A 34 -8.07 -9.59 -5.21
CA ALA A 34 -8.97 -8.95 -4.26
C ALA A 34 -8.23 -8.55 -2.97
N ALA A 35 -7.42 -9.45 -2.42
CA ALA A 35 -6.58 -9.17 -1.26
C ALA A 35 -5.58 -8.04 -1.55
N ASP A 36 -4.96 -8.07 -2.73
CA ASP A 36 -4.07 -7.00 -3.19
C ASP A 36 -4.78 -5.64 -3.35
N ALA A 37 -6.04 -5.64 -3.80
CA ALA A 37 -6.88 -4.44 -3.85
C ALA A 37 -7.25 -3.93 -2.43
N LEU A 38 -7.55 -4.82 -1.49
CA LEU A 38 -7.81 -4.44 -0.09
C LEU A 38 -6.55 -3.83 0.57
N GLU A 39 -5.36 -4.36 0.27
CA GLU A 39 -4.09 -3.78 0.72
C GLU A 39 -3.95 -2.32 0.28
N SER A 40 -4.36 -1.99 -0.94
CA SER A 40 -4.29 -0.61 -1.43
C SER A 40 -5.21 0.37 -0.67
N LEU A 41 -6.26 -0.11 0.00
CA LEU A 41 -7.05 0.70 0.93
C LEU A 41 -6.26 1.00 2.21
N VAL A 42 -5.45 0.04 2.68
CA VAL A 42 -4.54 0.21 3.82
C VAL A 42 -3.49 1.27 3.48
N ASN A 43 -2.94 1.24 2.27
CA ASN A 43 -2.02 2.27 1.76
C ASN A 43 -2.68 3.67 1.76
N LEU A 44 -3.92 3.78 1.27
CA LEU A 44 -4.66 5.04 1.28
C LEU A 44 -4.88 5.54 2.72
N ALA A 45 -5.30 4.66 3.63
CA ALA A 45 -5.52 5.02 5.03
C ALA A 45 -4.23 5.49 5.70
N GLY A 46 -3.11 4.79 5.47
CA GLY A 46 -1.77 5.18 5.92
C GLY A 46 -1.36 6.55 5.38
N ALA A 47 -1.43 6.76 4.06
CA ALA A 47 -1.04 8.01 3.42
C ALA A 47 -1.89 9.21 3.87
N VAL A 48 -3.21 9.04 4.04
CA VAL A 48 -4.11 10.09 4.56
C VAL A 48 -3.75 10.42 6.01
N PHE A 49 -3.55 9.41 6.85
CA PHE A 49 -3.19 9.63 8.25
C PHE A 49 -1.80 10.27 8.38
N ALA A 50 -0.83 9.84 7.59
CA ALA A 50 0.49 10.45 7.50
C ALA A 50 0.41 11.91 7.07
N LEU A 51 -0.39 12.22 6.04
CA LEU A 51 -0.63 13.59 5.61
C LEU A 51 -1.25 14.44 6.73
N ALA A 52 -2.20 13.88 7.48
CA ALA A 52 -2.82 14.57 8.62
C ALA A 52 -1.81 14.83 9.75
N MET A 53 -1.00 13.84 10.12
CA MET A 53 -0.01 13.97 11.20
C MET A 53 1.13 14.92 10.82
N VAL A 54 1.65 14.87 9.59
CA VAL A 54 2.61 15.87 9.08
C VAL A 54 1.95 17.25 8.98
N THR A 55 0.65 17.31 8.76
CA THR A 55 -0.08 18.57 8.76
C THR A 55 -0.16 19.16 10.17
N LEU A 56 -0.50 18.36 11.16
CA LEU A 56 -0.51 18.76 12.57
C LEU A 56 0.90 19.14 13.05
N ALA A 57 1.90 18.33 12.74
CA ALA A 57 3.29 18.53 13.17
C ALA A 57 3.93 19.85 12.68
N ALA A 58 3.43 20.40 11.57
CA ALA A 58 3.90 21.66 11.02
C ALA A 58 3.18 22.90 11.59
N GLN A 59 2.25 22.73 12.54
CA GLN A 59 1.63 23.85 13.25
C GLN A 59 2.63 24.49 14.23
N PRO A 60 2.60 25.81 14.41
CA PRO A 60 3.44 26.51 15.38
C PRO A 60 3.09 26.08 16.82
N ALA A 61 3.96 26.41 17.77
CA ALA A 61 3.69 26.18 19.19
C ALA A 61 2.47 26.99 19.66
N ASP A 62 1.66 26.40 20.54
CA ASP A 62 0.48 27.01 21.15
C ASP A 62 0.52 26.82 22.68
N GLU A 63 -0.47 27.36 23.38
CA GLU A 63 -0.55 27.29 24.85
C GLU A 63 -0.63 25.86 25.39
N GLY A 64 -1.24 24.93 24.62
CA GLY A 64 -1.31 23.51 24.97
C GLY A 64 -0.03 22.74 24.64
N HIS A 65 0.76 23.24 23.68
CA HIS A 65 1.98 22.62 23.18
C HIS A 65 3.12 23.66 23.07
N PRO A 66 3.73 24.07 24.20
CA PRO A 66 4.80 25.08 24.20
C PRO A 66 6.04 24.66 23.39
N TYR A 67 6.24 23.36 23.20
CA TYR A 67 7.33 22.77 22.41
C TYR A 67 6.94 22.46 20.95
N GLY A 68 5.73 22.86 20.53
CA GLY A 68 5.18 22.60 19.20
C GLY A 68 4.69 21.17 18.99
N HIS A 69 4.13 20.93 17.80
CA HIS A 69 3.41 19.70 17.45
C HIS A 69 4.27 18.64 16.77
N HIS A 70 5.58 18.84 16.66
CA HIS A 70 6.48 17.98 15.88
C HIS A 70 6.42 16.48 16.27
N LYS A 71 6.05 16.16 17.52
CA LYS A 71 5.88 14.76 17.97
C LYS A 71 4.67 14.05 17.36
N ALA A 72 3.69 14.79 16.82
CA ALA A 72 2.52 14.22 16.15
C ALA A 72 2.90 13.30 14.99
N GLU A 73 4.03 13.58 14.32
CA GLU A 73 4.48 12.79 13.18
C GLU A 73 4.79 11.32 13.55
N TYR A 74 5.26 11.05 14.77
CA TYR A 74 5.54 9.68 15.23
C TYR A 74 4.29 8.82 15.37
N PHE A 75 3.12 9.44 15.62
CA PHE A 75 1.86 8.70 15.66
C PHE A 75 1.53 8.10 14.29
N SER A 76 1.97 8.74 13.20
CA SER A 76 1.82 8.20 11.85
C SER A 76 2.48 6.83 11.70
N SER A 77 3.73 6.71 12.12
CA SER A 77 4.48 5.45 11.99
C SER A 77 3.91 4.34 12.88
N GLY A 78 3.41 4.69 14.06
CA GLY A 78 2.71 3.73 14.93
C GLY A 78 1.41 3.24 14.33
N PHE A 79 0.59 4.16 13.79
CA PHE A 79 -0.66 3.82 13.10
C PHE A 79 -0.42 2.96 11.87
N GLU A 80 0.58 3.30 11.06
CA GLU A 80 0.96 2.53 9.89
C GLU A 80 1.48 1.13 10.26
N GLY A 81 2.24 1.00 11.34
CA GLY A 81 2.65 -0.32 11.85
C GLY A 81 1.47 -1.21 12.23
N ILE A 82 0.42 -0.65 12.85
CA ILE A 82 -0.82 -1.38 13.16
C ILE A 82 -1.53 -1.82 11.88
N LEU A 83 -1.62 -0.93 10.90
CA LEU A 83 -2.22 -1.21 9.60
C LEU A 83 -1.50 -2.35 8.86
N ILE A 84 -0.16 -2.34 8.83
CA ILE A 84 0.66 -3.41 8.24
C ILE A 84 0.40 -4.76 8.94
N ILE A 85 0.30 -4.78 10.27
CA ILE A 85 -0.01 -6.01 11.01
C ILE A 85 -1.42 -6.51 10.65
N ALA A 86 -2.40 -5.61 10.58
CA ALA A 86 -3.77 -5.96 10.20
C ALA A 86 -3.84 -6.52 8.78
N ALA A 87 -3.15 -5.89 7.82
CA ALA A 87 -2.98 -6.35 6.45
C ALA A 87 -2.37 -7.76 6.40
N ALA A 88 -1.25 -7.97 7.08
CA ALA A 88 -0.57 -9.27 7.13
C ALA A 88 -1.48 -10.38 7.68
N LEU A 89 -2.26 -10.10 8.74
CA LEU A 89 -3.24 -11.05 9.28
C LEU A 89 -4.37 -11.34 8.28
N GLY A 90 -4.86 -10.32 7.57
CA GLY A 90 -5.86 -10.47 6.51
C GLY A 90 -5.36 -11.34 5.36
N ILE A 91 -4.12 -11.14 4.91
CA ILE A 91 -3.48 -11.95 3.87
C ILE A 91 -3.34 -13.41 4.32
N LEU A 92 -2.86 -13.66 5.55
CA LEU A 92 -2.73 -15.01 6.10
C LEU A 92 -4.08 -15.73 6.19
N TRP A 93 -5.13 -15.00 6.61
CA TRP A 93 -6.47 -15.55 6.68
C TRP A 93 -7.02 -15.91 5.30
N GLY A 94 -6.90 -15.01 4.32
CA GLY A 94 -7.30 -15.26 2.94
C GLY A 94 -6.52 -16.41 2.28
N ALA A 95 -5.23 -16.53 2.57
CA ALA A 95 -4.40 -17.65 2.11
C ALA A 95 -4.86 -18.99 2.72
N ALA A 96 -5.17 -19.01 4.02
CA ALA A 96 -5.66 -20.21 4.71
C ALA A 96 -7.05 -20.65 4.23
N ASP A 97 -7.94 -19.70 3.90
CA ASP A 97 -9.24 -20.01 3.30
C ASP A 97 -9.08 -20.62 1.90
N ARG A 98 -8.23 -20.02 1.06
CA ARG A 98 -7.98 -20.50 -0.31
C ARG A 98 -7.36 -21.90 -0.36
N TRP A 99 -6.55 -22.25 0.63
CA TRP A 99 -6.03 -23.62 0.75
C TRP A 99 -7.17 -24.62 1.02
N ARG A 100 -8.20 -24.24 1.79
CA ARG A 100 -9.35 -25.11 2.07
C ARG A 100 -10.38 -25.12 0.94
N HIS A 101 -10.52 -24.01 0.21
CA HIS A 101 -11.49 -23.85 -0.88
C HIS A 101 -10.78 -23.43 -2.18
N PRO A 102 -10.21 -24.38 -2.94
CA PRO A 102 -9.59 -24.07 -4.22
C PRO A 102 -10.63 -23.51 -5.20
N GLN A 103 -10.33 -22.36 -5.78
CA GLN A 103 -11.16 -21.72 -6.81
C GLN A 103 -10.39 -21.62 -8.11
N ALA A 104 -11.06 -21.96 -9.22
CA ALA A 104 -10.55 -21.75 -10.56
C ALA A 104 -10.34 -20.25 -10.82
N LEU A 105 -9.28 -19.91 -11.53
CA LEU A 105 -8.96 -18.55 -11.92
C LEU A 105 -9.44 -18.32 -13.36
N GLU A 106 -10.36 -17.40 -13.57
CA GLU A 106 -10.80 -17.00 -14.91
C GLU A 106 -10.00 -15.77 -15.38
N SER A 107 -9.56 -15.76 -16.64
CA SER A 107 -8.98 -14.58 -17.31
C SER A 107 -7.77 -13.90 -16.65
N ILE A 108 -6.71 -14.65 -16.32
CA ILE A 108 -5.54 -14.15 -15.54
C ILE A 108 -4.76 -13.01 -16.25
N GLY A 109 -4.74 -12.98 -17.59
CA GLY A 109 -3.82 -12.13 -18.36
C GLY A 109 -3.95 -10.62 -18.11
N ILE A 110 -5.17 -10.08 -18.20
CA ILE A 110 -5.40 -8.63 -18.00
C ILE A 110 -5.22 -8.24 -16.53
N GLY A 111 -5.63 -9.09 -15.59
CA GLY A 111 -5.46 -8.82 -14.16
C GLY A 111 -3.99 -8.72 -13.74
N VAL A 112 -3.13 -9.59 -14.26
CA VAL A 112 -1.68 -9.52 -14.02
C VAL A 112 -1.10 -8.22 -14.57
N ALA A 113 -1.48 -7.81 -15.79
CA ALA A 113 -0.99 -6.56 -16.37
C ALA A 113 -1.35 -5.34 -15.51
N LEU A 114 -2.61 -5.26 -15.04
CA LEU A 114 -3.07 -4.19 -14.15
C LEU A 114 -2.35 -4.20 -12.80
N ALA A 115 -2.14 -5.37 -12.19
CA ALA A 115 -1.40 -5.51 -10.94
C ALA A 115 0.07 -5.07 -11.08
N VAL A 116 0.72 -5.40 -12.19
CA VAL A 116 2.10 -4.96 -12.50
C VAL A 116 2.17 -3.45 -12.69
N ILE A 117 1.23 -2.85 -13.43
CA ILE A 117 1.17 -1.39 -13.61
C ILE A 117 0.96 -0.69 -12.26
N SER A 118 0.02 -1.18 -11.45
CA SER A 118 -0.22 -0.66 -10.10
C SER A 118 1.03 -0.74 -9.22
N SER A 119 1.71 -1.89 -9.23
CA SER A 119 2.95 -2.10 -8.47
C SER A 119 4.07 -1.18 -8.93
N ALA A 120 4.20 -0.95 -10.24
CA ALA A 120 5.19 -0.04 -10.80
C ALA A 120 4.95 1.41 -10.34
N LEU A 121 3.68 1.84 -10.27
CA LEU A 121 3.31 3.17 -9.75
C LEU A 121 3.71 3.31 -8.27
N ASN A 122 3.38 2.33 -7.43
CA ASN A 122 3.76 2.33 -6.02
C ASN A 122 5.28 2.31 -5.86
N GLY A 123 6.00 1.47 -6.60
CA GLY A 123 7.46 1.38 -6.54
C GLY A 123 8.16 2.67 -6.99
N ALA A 124 7.70 3.28 -8.08
CA ALA A 124 8.24 4.55 -8.57
C ALA A 124 8.05 5.67 -7.53
N LEU A 125 6.84 5.78 -6.98
CA LEU A 125 6.54 6.75 -5.94
C LEU A 125 7.38 6.51 -4.68
N ALA A 126 7.42 5.27 -4.20
CA ALA A 126 8.15 4.89 -3.00
C ALA A 126 9.64 5.22 -3.11
N TRP A 127 10.24 5.00 -4.27
CA TRP A 127 11.64 5.36 -4.52
C TRP A 127 11.90 6.86 -4.40
N VAL A 128 11.02 7.69 -4.96
CA VAL A 128 11.11 9.15 -4.84
C VAL A 128 10.92 9.58 -3.38
N MET A 129 9.91 9.02 -2.70
CA MET A 129 9.61 9.34 -1.31
C MET A 129 10.74 8.95 -0.36
N LEU A 130 11.34 7.75 -0.51
CA LEU A 130 12.42 7.27 0.36
C LEU A 130 13.69 8.12 0.23
N ARG A 131 13.96 8.66 -0.98
CA ARG A 131 15.03 9.64 -1.18
C ARG A 131 14.71 10.92 -0.43
N LYS A 132 13.49 11.45 -0.61
CA LYS A 132 13.11 12.71 0.01
C LYS A 132 12.99 12.65 1.52
N ALA A 133 12.48 11.54 2.06
CA ALA A 133 12.29 11.33 3.50
C ALA A 133 13.60 11.47 4.27
N ARG A 134 14.71 10.99 3.71
CA ARG A 134 16.06 11.14 4.29
C ARG A 134 16.54 12.59 4.28
N GLU A 135 16.24 13.35 3.23
CA GLU A 135 16.60 14.78 3.15
C GLU A 135 15.80 15.63 4.15
N VAL A 136 14.51 15.35 4.30
CA VAL A 136 13.61 16.16 5.15
C VAL A 136 13.46 15.61 6.57
N ARG A 137 14.11 14.48 6.88
CA ARG A 137 14.07 13.75 8.16
C ARG A 137 12.64 13.52 8.68
N SER A 138 11.74 13.14 7.77
CA SER A 138 10.32 12.89 8.06
C SER A 138 10.08 11.40 8.27
N VAL A 139 9.73 11.02 9.50
CA VAL A 139 9.47 9.63 9.88
C VAL A 139 8.16 9.13 9.26
N ALA A 140 7.15 10.00 9.13
CA ALA A 140 5.90 9.65 8.46
C ALA A 140 6.11 9.37 6.96
N LEU A 141 6.87 10.23 6.27
CA LEU A 141 7.17 10.04 4.85
C LEU A 141 8.03 8.79 4.61
N GLU A 142 8.96 8.49 5.52
CA GLU A 142 9.77 7.27 5.45
C GLU A 142 8.94 6.01 5.71
N GLY A 143 8.02 6.06 6.67
CA GLY A 143 7.08 4.97 6.97
C GLY A 143 6.24 4.60 5.76
N ASP A 144 5.53 5.57 5.19
CA ASP A 144 4.67 5.41 4.02
C ASP A 144 5.47 4.88 2.82
N ALA A 145 6.68 5.40 2.58
CA ALA A 145 7.55 4.92 1.51
C ALA A 145 7.98 3.45 1.68
N ARG A 146 8.31 3.02 2.91
CA ARG A 146 8.72 1.63 3.20
C ARG A 146 7.53 0.68 3.10
N HIS A 147 6.34 1.13 3.48
CA HIS A 147 5.11 0.37 3.32
C HIS A 147 4.81 0.13 1.83
N LEU A 148 4.88 1.18 0.98
CA LEU A 148 4.72 1.04 -0.46
C LEU A 148 5.75 0.08 -1.09
N ILE A 149 7.00 0.06 -0.62
CA ILE A 149 7.99 -0.94 -1.07
C ILE A 149 7.54 -2.36 -0.71
N THR A 150 6.99 -2.53 0.49
CA THR A 150 6.49 -3.84 0.96
C THR A 150 5.30 -4.29 0.13
N ASP A 151 4.37 -3.38 -0.21
CA ASP A 151 3.25 -3.64 -1.13
C ASP A 151 3.73 -4.10 -2.52
N VAL A 152 4.82 -3.53 -3.04
CA VAL A 152 5.40 -3.99 -4.32
C VAL A 152 5.91 -5.43 -4.21
N TRP A 153 6.55 -5.79 -3.10
CA TRP A 153 7.03 -7.15 -2.89
C TRP A 153 5.90 -8.17 -2.71
N THR A 154 4.85 -7.82 -1.95
CA THR A 154 3.68 -8.69 -1.78
C THR A 154 2.92 -8.86 -3.10
N SER A 155 2.73 -7.76 -3.86
CA SER A 155 2.13 -7.78 -5.20
C SER A 155 2.93 -8.62 -6.19
N ALA A 156 4.27 -8.52 -6.17
CA ALA A 156 5.15 -9.35 -6.98
C ALA A 156 5.02 -10.84 -6.65
N GLY A 157 4.85 -11.18 -5.37
CA GLY A 157 4.54 -12.54 -4.92
C GLY A 157 3.22 -13.07 -5.48
N VAL A 158 2.17 -12.24 -5.48
CA VAL A 158 0.87 -12.57 -6.09
C VAL A 158 1.02 -12.82 -7.59
N VAL A 159 1.70 -11.92 -8.32
CA VAL A 159 1.94 -12.06 -9.76
C VAL A 159 2.73 -13.33 -10.07
N ALA A 160 3.81 -13.61 -9.34
CA ALA A 160 4.61 -14.81 -9.50
C ALA A 160 3.78 -16.08 -9.25
N GLY A 161 2.92 -16.08 -8.22
CA GLY A 161 1.99 -17.17 -7.95
C GLY A 161 1.01 -17.41 -9.09
N LEU A 162 0.40 -16.34 -9.63
CA LEU A 162 -0.52 -16.42 -10.77
C LEU A 162 0.17 -16.97 -12.03
N LEU A 163 1.39 -16.50 -12.34
CA LEU A 163 2.18 -17.00 -13.46
C LEU A 163 2.57 -18.48 -13.28
N GLY A 164 2.88 -18.90 -12.05
CA GLY A 164 3.15 -20.31 -11.73
C GLY A 164 1.94 -21.22 -12.00
N VAL A 165 0.73 -20.77 -11.63
CA VAL A 165 -0.52 -21.49 -11.94
C VAL A 165 -0.76 -21.56 -13.44
N MET A 166 -0.50 -20.48 -14.18
CA MET A 166 -0.61 -20.47 -15.65
C MET A 166 0.34 -21.47 -16.31
N ALA A 167 1.60 -21.52 -15.85
CA ALA A 167 2.61 -22.41 -16.40
C ALA A 167 2.32 -23.90 -16.15
N THR A 168 1.70 -24.21 -15.01
CA THR A 168 1.41 -25.59 -14.59
C THR A 168 0.06 -26.13 -15.07
N ARG A 169 -0.75 -25.31 -15.77
CA ARG A 169 -2.12 -25.63 -16.21
C ARG A 169 -3.06 -26.11 -15.08
N LEU A 170 -2.76 -25.77 -13.83
CA LEU A 170 -3.62 -26.09 -12.67
C LEU A 170 -4.99 -25.38 -12.70
N ALA A 171 -5.24 -24.54 -13.71
CA ALA A 171 -6.48 -23.80 -13.91
C ALA A 171 -7.35 -24.33 -15.07
N MET A 172 -7.05 -25.50 -15.65
CA MET A 172 -7.94 -26.22 -16.59
C MET A 172 -8.60 -27.42 -15.92
#